data_AF-A0AAP3SQL0-F1
#
_entry.id   AF-A0AAP3SQL0-F1
#
_cell.length_a   1.000
_cell.length_b   1.000
_cell.length_c   1.000
_cell.angle_alpha   90.00
_cell.angle_beta   90.00
_cell.angle_gamma   90.00
#
_symmetry.space_group_name_H-M   'P 1'
#
loop_
_entity.id
_entity.type
_entity.pdbx_description
1 polymer ?
#
loop_
_entity_poly.entity_id
_entity_poly.type
_entity_poly.pdbx_seq_one_letter_code
_entity_poly.pdbx_strand_id
1 'polypeptide(L)'
;MACSDDDPVKKNPYLQTSTRAMLKEVVEVVFNNIDSNTDVTVDFGDGTVKEGKAATPITHAYTQSGDYTMLVTAGEHAVQKRIRIYDLLALTEAMKQFRDADNKMVWAMTHRSHTTDKTIPENSVSAVEAAINAGADVIECDTHLTSDGVVMVCHDQTINATTNGTGDITKMTYAEIQQYNLLDRNGRVTDEKMPTLEEFLKAGRGKIYFNLDYSPRTASTQEVMNVVKELDMMEQVFFYCNSSQKAEEVLSISKKAHVYTWAQSAYKPLVGLPGNYFVQYSYAPDGQSTPIGTAVSEGMIPTVNMLHVLSGLIPEYDINTTYLDELLQIYPEVRMIQTDAPEVLISALQARGLR
;
A
#
# COMPACT_ATOMS: atom_id res chain seq x y z
N MET A 1 -7.81 8.91 40.22
CA MET A 1 -7.83 7.44 40.34
C MET A 1 -6.95 6.93 39.23
N ALA A 2 -5.76 6.44 39.57
CA ALA A 2 -4.85 5.84 38.61
C ALA A 2 -5.44 4.48 38.18
N CYS A 3 -5.66 4.29 36.88
CA CYS A 3 -5.85 2.95 36.34
C CYS A 3 -4.49 2.26 36.42
N SER A 4 -4.44 1.18 37.20
CA SER A 4 -3.27 0.34 37.40
C SER A 4 -2.89 -0.38 36.10
N ASP A 5 -1.63 -0.26 35.70
CA ASP A 5 -0.96 -1.00 34.62
C ASP A 5 -0.73 -2.50 34.94
N ASP A 6 -1.45 -3.08 35.91
CA ASP A 6 -1.29 -4.46 36.34
C ASP A 6 -2.16 -5.41 35.50
N ASP A 7 -1.82 -5.55 34.21
CA ASP A 7 -2.27 -6.69 33.41
C ASP A 7 -1.31 -7.88 33.63
N PRO A 8 -1.74 -8.97 34.31
CA PRO A 8 -0.88 -10.12 34.62
C PRO A 8 -0.35 -10.85 33.37
N VAL A 9 -0.91 -10.60 32.18
CA VAL A 9 -0.39 -11.14 30.91
C VAL A 9 0.99 -10.54 30.55
N LYS A 10 1.35 -9.36 31.08
CA LYS A 10 2.62 -8.67 30.79
C LYS A 10 3.85 -9.18 31.59
N LYS A 11 3.78 -10.29 32.32
CA LYS A 11 4.94 -10.80 33.10
C LYS A 11 5.69 -11.98 32.47
N ASN A 12 5.09 -12.72 31.56
CA ASN A 12 5.77 -13.86 30.94
C ASN A 12 6.64 -13.41 29.76
N PRO A 13 7.85 -13.98 29.61
CA PRO A 13 8.67 -13.80 28.43
C PRO A 13 7.90 -14.20 27.14
N TYR A 14 7.93 -13.36 26.11
CA TYR A 14 7.23 -13.64 24.85
C TYR A 14 7.99 -13.12 23.63
N LEU A 15 7.77 -13.79 22.49
CA LEU A 15 8.37 -13.43 21.21
C LEU A 15 7.47 -12.48 20.42
N GLN A 16 8.00 -11.32 20.04
CA GLN A 16 7.40 -10.40 19.10
C GLN A 16 8.17 -10.44 17.77
N THR A 17 7.48 -10.86 16.71
CA THR A 17 8.01 -10.91 15.35
C THR A 17 6.85 -11.09 14.37
N SER A 18 7.02 -10.66 13.12
CA SER A 18 6.02 -10.80 12.06
C SER A 18 5.78 -12.28 11.73
N THR A 19 4.57 -12.60 11.31
CA THR A 19 4.23 -13.95 10.83
C THR A 19 4.32 -14.06 9.31
N ARG A 20 4.46 -12.92 8.65
CA ARG A 20 4.48 -12.74 7.21
C ARG A 20 5.43 -11.59 6.90
N ALA A 21 6.12 -11.67 5.76
CA ALA A 21 6.98 -10.59 5.29
C ALA A 21 7.14 -10.67 3.76
N MET A 22 7.50 -9.56 3.13
CA MET A 22 7.89 -9.49 1.72
C MET A 22 9.33 -9.98 1.52
N LEU A 23 9.70 -10.30 0.27
CA LEU A 23 11.06 -10.71 -0.07
C LEU A 23 12.03 -9.56 0.23
N LYS A 24 13.12 -9.87 0.95
CA LYS A 24 14.11 -8.89 1.46
C LYS A 24 13.55 -7.84 2.44
N GLU A 25 12.33 -8.03 2.96
CA GLU A 25 11.87 -7.25 4.11
C GLU A 25 12.73 -7.58 5.34
N VAL A 26 13.08 -6.56 6.11
CA VAL A 26 13.81 -6.73 7.36
C VAL A 26 12.82 -7.21 8.44
N VAL A 27 12.89 -8.50 8.75
CA VAL A 27 12.15 -9.12 9.85
C VAL A 27 12.89 -8.85 11.15
N GLU A 28 12.19 -8.27 12.12
CA GLU A 28 12.71 -8.02 13.47
C GLU A 28 12.22 -9.12 14.42
N VAL A 29 13.14 -9.63 15.24
CA VAL A 29 12.87 -10.62 16.28
C VAL A 29 13.23 -10.00 17.62
N VAL A 30 12.21 -9.80 18.46
CA VAL A 30 12.35 -9.20 19.80
C VAL A 30 11.79 -10.17 20.84
N PHE A 31 12.60 -10.47 21.85
CA PHE A 31 12.17 -11.26 23.00
C PHE A 31 11.87 -10.32 24.18
N ASN A 32 10.59 -10.14 24.47
CA ASN A 32 10.12 -9.20 25.49
C ASN A 32 10.02 -9.88 26.87
N ASN A 33 9.98 -9.05 27.92
CA ASN A 33 9.84 -9.47 29.32
C ASN A 33 10.93 -10.45 29.82
N ILE A 34 12.17 -10.25 29.36
CA ILE A 34 13.35 -11.00 29.81
C ILE A 34 14.49 -10.02 30.14
N ASP A 35 15.48 -10.44 30.93
CA ASP A 35 16.64 -9.61 31.24
C ASP A 35 17.34 -9.17 29.95
N SER A 36 17.60 -7.88 29.80
CA SER A 36 18.10 -7.27 28.57
C SER A 36 19.50 -7.77 28.17
N ASN A 37 20.28 -8.29 29.11
CA ASN A 37 21.60 -8.88 28.86
C ASN A 37 21.54 -10.39 28.57
N THR A 38 20.35 -10.99 28.56
CA THR A 38 20.17 -12.40 28.19
C THR A 38 20.65 -12.62 26.76
N ASP A 39 21.46 -13.67 26.57
CA ASP A 39 21.87 -14.13 25.24
C ASP A 39 20.67 -14.68 24.49
N VAL A 40 20.50 -14.21 23.26
CA VAL A 40 19.45 -14.64 22.34
C VAL A 40 20.11 -15.21 21.09
N THR A 41 19.70 -16.42 20.70
CA THR A 41 20.05 -17.01 19.40
C THR A 41 18.79 -17.16 18.57
N VAL A 42 18.85 -16.77 17.31
CA VAL A 42 17.77 -16.93 16.33
C VAL A 42 18.30 -17.75 15.16
N ASP A 43 17.77 -18.97 15.01
CA ASP A 43 17.83 -19.71 13.75
C ASP A 43 16.61 -19.30 12.92
N PHE A 44 16.85 -18.69 11.75
CA PHE A 44 15.80 -18.20 10.87
C PHE A 44 15.17 -19.31 10.00
N GLY A 45 15.71 -20.53 10.05
CA GLY A 45 15.19 -21.69 9.30
C GLY A 45 15.58 -21.71 7.82
N ASP A 46 16.33 -20.73 7.34
CA ASP A 46 16.92 -20.68 5.99
C ASP A 46 18.43 -21.04 5.97
N GLY A 47 18.94 -21.55 7.09
CA GLY A 47 20.36 -21.82 7.33
C GLY A 47 21.12 -20.66 7.97
N THR A 48 20.49 -19.49 8.13
CA THR A 48 21.07 -18.34 8.84
C THR A 48 20.78 -18.45 10.34
N VAL A 49 21.83 -18.40 11.14
CA VAL A 49 21.74 -18.27 12.60
C VAL A 49 22.42 -16.98 13.03
N LYS A 50 21.78 -16.22 13.91
CA LYS A 50 22.34 -14.99 14.49
C LYS A 50 22.21 -15.00 16.00
N GLU A 51 23.19 -14.40 16.65
CA GLU A 51 23.27 -14.26 18.10
C GLU A 51 23.25 -12.78 18.48
N GLY A 52 22.74 -12.48 19.65
CA GLY A 52 22.66 -11.13 20.18
C GLY A 52 22.20 -11.10 21.63
N LYS A 53 21.80 -9.92 22.07
CA LYS A 53 21.25 -9.69 23.42
C LYS A 53 19.80 -9.28 23.32
N ALA A 54 18.99 -9.64 24.32
CA ALA A 54 17.57 -9.29 24.36
C ALA A 54 17.30 -7.77 24.32
N ALA A 55 18.28 -6.94 24.68
CA ALA A 55 18.22 -5.48 24.57
C ALA A 55 18.04 -4.95 23.15
N THR A 56 18.47 -5.71 22.13
CA THR A 56 18.53 -5.23 20.74
C THR A 56 17.79 -6.21 19.83
N PRO A 57 16.89 -5.73 18.94
CA PRO A 57 16.26 -6.59 17.95
C PRO A 57 17.30 -7.33 17.11
N ILE A 58 17.14 -8.65 16.96
CA ILE A 58 17.91 -9.43 16.00
C ILE A 58 17.14 -9.41 14.69
N THR A 59 17.80 -9.03 13.60
CA THR A 59 17.13 -8.79 12.32
C THR A 59 17.62 -9.71 11.22
N HIS A 60 16.76 -10.02 10.26
CA HIS A 60 17.11 -10.78 9.07
C HIS A 60 16.25 -10.39 7.88
N ALA A 61 16.82 -10.46 6.68
CA ALA A 61 16.12 -10.23 5.43
C ALA A 61 16.27 -11.48 4.56
N TYR A 62 15.16 -12.19 4.36
CA TYR A 62 15.14 -13.42 3.58
C TYR A 62 15.39 -13.12 2.10
N THR A 63 16.22 -13.94 1.46
CA THR A 63 16.58 -13.79 0.05
C THR A 63 15.82 -14.72 -0.89
N GLN A 64 15.03 -15.63 -0.32
CA GLN A 64 14.15 -16.54 -1.04
C GLN A 64 12.75 -16.50 -0.42
N SER A 65 11.73 -16.63 -1.26
CA SER A 65 10.35 -16.79 -0.82
C SER A 65 10.11 -18.21 -0.31
N GLY A 66 9.16 -18.38 0.61
CA GLY A 66 8.89 -19.69 1.20
C GLY A 66 8.29 -19.60 2.60
N ASP A 67 7.97 -20.78 3.15
CA ASP A 67 7.53 -20.91 4.53
C ASP A 67 8.70 -21.43 5.38
N TYR A 68 9.07 -20.66 6.42
CA TYR A 68 10.17 -20.98 7.33
C TYR A 68 9.66 -21.19 8.76
N THR A 69 10.45 -21.89 9.57
CA THR A 69 10.23 -21.99 11.02
C THR A 69 11.45 -21.44 11.72
N MET A 70 11.28 -20.31 12.39
CA MET A 70 12.31 -19.72 13.23
C MET A 70 12.35 -20.46 14.57
N LEU A 71 13.55 -20.75 15.07
CA LEU A 71 13.78 -21.18 16.44
C LEU A 71 14.52 -20.07 17.17
N VAL A 72 13.89 -19.52 18.20
CA VAL A 72 14.45 -18.46 19.04
C VAL A 72 14.72 -19.01 20.42
N THR A 73 15.98 -18.99 20.84
CA THR A 73 16.38 -19.34 22.21
C THR A 73 16.85 -18.10 22.95
N ALA A 74 16.44 -17.95 24.21
CA ALA A 74 16.80 -16.83 25.06
C ALA A 74 16.98 -17.34 26.51
N GLY A 75 18.23 -17.50 26.95
CA GLY A 75 18.53 -18.18 28.22
C GLY A 75 17.96 -19.60 28.23
N GLU A 76 17.05 -19.90 29.16
CA GLU A 76 16.38 -21.20 29.28
C GLU A 76 15.13 -21.33 28.39
N HIS A 77 14.70 -20.24 27.74
CA HIS A 77 13.49 -20.24 26.91
C HIS A 77 13.80 -20.63 25.46
N ALA A 78 12.89 -21.38 24.85
CA ALA A 78 12.93 -21.70 23.42
C ALA A 78 11.52 -21.58 22.83
N VAL A 79 11.39 -20.84 21.74
CA VAL A 79 10.12 -20.59 21.04
C VAL A 79 10.30 -20.83 19.56
N GLN A 80 9.41 -21.63 18.97
CA GLN A 80 9.32 -21.76 17.52
C GLN A 80 8.23 -20.84 16.96
N LYS A 81 8.51 -20.19 15.84
CA LYS A 81 7.55 -19.33 15.16
C LYS A 81 7.63 -19.54 13.64
N ARG A 82 6.48 -19.79 13.02
CA ARG A 82 6.39 -19.87 11.55
C ARG A 82 6.33 -18.48 10.94
N ILE A 83 6.99 -18.30 9.81
CA ILE A 83 6.93 -17.09 9.00
C ILE A 83 6.81 -17.45 7.52
N ARG A 84 5.95 -16.72 6.80
CA ARG A 84 5.82 -16.81 5.34
C ARG A 84 6.47 -15.61 4.66
N ILE A 85 7.38 -15.88 3.73
CA ILE A 85 8.03 -14.88 2.89
C ILE A 85 7.38 -14.93 1.51
N TYR A 86 6.76 -13.82 1.10
CA TYR A 86 6.11 -13.70 -0.21
C TYR A 86 7.12 -13.35 -1.30
N ASP A 87 6.85 -13.79 -2.53
CA ASP A 87 7.67 -13.53 -3.71
C ASP A 87 7.36 -12.16 -4.36
N LEU A 88 7.23 -11.14 -3.52
CA LEU A 88 7.13 -9.74 -3.91
C LEU A 88 8.19 -9.01 -3.10
N LEU A 89 8.99 -8.17 -3.73
CA LEU A 89 10.01 -7.39 -3.00
C LEU A 89 9.33 -6.49 -1.97
N ALA A 90 9.96 -6.35 -0.80
CA ALA A 90 9.60 -5.31 0.15
C ALA A 90 9.63 -3.96 -0.55
N LEU A 91 8.64 -3.11 -0.33
CA LEU A 91 8.50 -1.84 -1.05
C LEU A 91 9.75 -0.96 -0.88
N THR A 92 10.36 -0.94 0.32
CA THR A 92 11.66 -0.32 0.56
C THR A 92 12.73 -0.76 -0.43
N GLU A 93 12.83 -2.06 -0.70
CA GLU A 93 13.81 -2.66 -1.60
C GLU A 93 13.45 -2.45 -3.06
N ALA A 94 12.17 -2.62 -3.41
CA ALA A 94 11.67 -2.39 -4.75
C ALA A 94 11.95 -0.95 -5.19
N MET A 95 11.72 0.05 -4.34
CA MET A 95 11.92 1.45 -4.70
C MET A 95 13.40 1.84 -4.89
N LYS A 96 14.37 1.07 -4.38
CA LYS A 96 15.80 1.37 -4.58
C LYS A 96 16.19 1.33 -6.06
N GLN A 97 15.51 0.51 -6.86
CA GLN A 97 15.79 0.37 -8.28
C GLN A 97 15.62 1.68 -9.05
N PHE A 98 14.78 2.61 -8.56
CA PHE A 98 14.53 3.89 -9.21
C PHE A 98 15.62 4.94 -8.96
N ARG A 99 16.62 4.62 -8.12
CA ARG A 99 17.84 5.44 -7.99
C ARG A 99 18.84 5.16 -9.09
N ASP A 100 18.71 4.03 -9.79
CA ASP A 100 19.55 3.72 -10.92
C ASP A 100 19.15 4.60 -12.11
N ALA A 101 20.09 5.42 -12.59
CA ALA A 101 19.86 6.34 -13.70
C ALA A 101 19.56 5.60 -15.02
N ASP A 102 20.02 4.36 -15.15
CA ASP A 102 19.76 3.53 -16.33
C ASP A 102 18.40 2.81 -16.24
N ASN A 103 17.77 2.79 -15.07
CA ASN A 103 16.44 2.21 -14.90
C ASN A 103 15.35 3.15 -15.41
N LYS A 104 14.71 2.73 -16.50
CA LYS A 104 13.61 3.44 -17.17
C LYS A 104 12.24 2.81 -16.92
N MET A 105 12.17 1.81 -16.05
CA MET A 105 10.91 1.13 -15.76
C MET A 105 9.90 2.13 -15.19
N VAL A 106 8.67 2.06 -15.70
CA VAL A 106 7.53 2.81 -15.21
C VAL A 106 6.50 1.83 -14.65
N TRP A 107 6.18 1.94 -13.37
CA TRP A 107 5.09 1.20 -12.75
C TRP A 107 3.72 1.67 -13.25
N ALA A 108 2.79 0.73 -13.39
CA ALA A 108 1.39 1.01 -13.65
C ALA A 108 0.62 0.89 -12.33
N MET A 109 0.01 2.00 -11.91
CA MET A 109 -0.93 2.04 -10.82
C MET A 109 -2.36 2.04 -11.39
N THR A 110 -3.18 1.07 -11.01
CA THR A 110 -4.59 1.10 -11.37
C THR A 110 -5.39 1.87 -10.33
N HIS A 111 -6.21 2.82 -10.77
CA HIS A 111 -7.13 3.57 -9.92
C HIS A 111 -8.35 2.73 -9.58
N ARG A 112 -8.66 2.61 -8.28
CA ARG A 112 -9.77 1.79 -7.75
C ARG A 112 -9.80 0.33 -8.23
N SER A 113 -8.64 -0.22 -8.56
CA SER A 113 -8.50 -1.54 -9.21
C SER A 113 -9.20 -1.68 -10.57
N HIS A 114 -9.44 -0.58 -11.27
CA HIS A 114 -10.01 -0.63 -12.61
C HIS A 114 -9.16 -1.42 -13.60
N THR A 115 -9.85 -2.10 -14.51
CA THR A 115 -9.28 -2.73 -15.69
C THR A 115 -10.14 -2.37 -16.89
N THR A 116 -9.78 -2.86 -18.08
CA THR A 116 -10.62 -2.70 -19.26
C THR A 116 -11.94 -3.49 -19.19
N ASP A 117 -12.04 -4.48 -18.30
CA ASP A 117 -13.27 -5.24 -18.06
C ASP A 117 -14.25 -4.46 -17.16
N LYS A 118 -15.34 -4.00 -17.78
CA LYS A 118 -16.40 -3.22 -17.10
C LYS A 118 -17.36 -4.07 -16.28
N THR A 119 -17.30 -5.40 -16.43
CA THR A 119 -18.17 -6.32 -15.69
C THR A 119 -17.70 -6.55 -14.26
N ILE A 120 -16.52 -6.05 -13.92
CA ILE A 120 -15.89 -6.13 -12.61
C ILE A 120 -16.16 -4.83 -11.85
N PRO A 121 -16.78 -4.86 -10.65
CA PRO A 121 -17.02 -3.67 -9.84
C PRO A 121 -15.72 -3.00 -9.39
N GLU A 122 -15.68 -1.68 -9.33
CA GLU A 122 -14.56 -0.95 -8.75
C GLU A 122 -14.36 -1.29 -7.26
N ASN A 123 -13.13 -1.17 -6.76
CA ASN A 123 -12.80 -1.36 -5.34
C ASN A 123 -13.36 -2.68 -4.74
N SER A 124 -13.40 -3.75 -5.55
CA SER A 124 -13.87 -5.08 -5.16
C SER A 124 -12.72 -6.09 -5.03
N VAL A 125 -12.98 -7.24 -4.41
CA VAL A 125 -11.98 -8.31 -4.31
C VAL A 125 -11.67 -8.89 -5.69
N SER A 126 -12.66 -9.04 -6.56
CA SER A 126 -12.42 -9.50 -7.94
C SER A 126 -11.63 -8.49 -8.76
N ALA A 127 -11.80 -7.19 -8.51
CA ALA A 127 -11.00 -6.14 -9.15
C ALA A 127 -9.52 -6.22 -8.76
N VAL A 128 -9.21 -6.59 -7.51
CA VAL A 128 -7.82 -6.84 -7.09
C VAL A 128 -7.21 -7.98 -7.92
N GLU A 129 -7.94 -9.09 -8.09
CA GLU A 129 -7.48 -10.21 -8.91
C GLU A 129 -7.32 -9.82 -10.39
N ALA A 130 -8.26 -9.04 -10.92
CA ALA A 130 -8.20 -8.53 -12.28
C ALA A 130 -6.99 -7.61 -12.51
N ALA A 131 -6.70 -6.71 -11.58
CA ALA A 131 -5.55 -5.81 -11.62
C ALA A 131 -4.22 -6.58 -11.60
N ILE A 132 -4.12 -7.64 -10.78
CA ILE A 132 -2.95 -8.54 -10.76
C ILE A 132 -2.79 -9.23 -12.12
N ASN A 133 -3.88 -9.76 -12.68
CA ASN A 133 -3.85 -10.44 -13.98
C ASN A 133 -3.53 -9.46 -15.14
N ALA A 134 -3.91 -8.20 -15.01
CA ALA A 134 -3.56 -7.12 -15.93
C ALA A 134 -2.06 -6.75 -15.88
N GLY A 135 -1.33 -7.19 -14.84
CA GLY A 135 0.09 -6.87 -14.64
C GLY A 135 0.33 -5.49 -14.03
N ALA A 136 -0.66 -4.92 -13.34
CA ALA A 136 -0.46 -3.69 -12.57
C ALA A 136 0.51 -3.94 -11.41
N ASP A 137 1.32 -2.93 -11.07
CA ASP A 137 2.27 -3.01 -9.95
C ASP A 137 1.65 -2.50 -8.66
N VAL A 138 0.71 -1.55 -8.76
CA VAL A 138 0.06 -0.89 -7.64
C VAL A 138 -1.44 -0.78 -7.88
N ILE A 139 -2.23 -1.02 -6.85
CA ILE A 139 -3.65 -0.66 -6.80
C ILE A 139 -3.80 0.58 -5.93
N GLU A 140 -4.44 1.62 -6.43
CA GLU A 140 -4.96 2.67 -5.58
C GLU A 140 -6.39 2.32 -5.13
N CYS A 141 -6.70 2.63 -3.87
CA CYS A 141 -8.05 2.49 -3.33
C CYS A 141 -8.35 3.51 -2.23
N ASP A 142 -9.63 3.83 -2.08
CA ASP A 142 -10.14 4.78 -1.09
C ASP A 142 -10.76 4.09 0.13
N THR A 143 -10.70 4.73 1.30
CA THR A 143 -11.24 4.13 2.53
C THR A 143 -12.17 5.03 3.35
N HIS A 144 -13.25 4.44 3.86
CA HIS A 144 -14.23 5.08 4.73
C HIS A 144 -14.47 4.24 5.99
N LEU A 145 -14.83 4.91 7.10
CA LEU A 145 -15.14 4.23 8.36
C LEU A 145 -16.65 4.08 8.56
N THR A 146 -17.09 2.89 8.94
CA THR A 146 -18.47 2.62 9.38
C THR A 146 -18.76 3.18 10.77
N SER A 147 -20.04 3.25 11.16
CA SER A 147 -20.43 3.69 12.51
C SER A 147 -19.97 2.76 13.64
N ASP A 148 -19.65 1.51 13.32
CA ASP A 148 -19.12 0.49 14.23
C ASP A 148 -17.60 0.27 14.10
N GLY A 149 -16.89 1.15 13.39
CA GLY A 149 -15.42 1.21 13.40
C GLY A 149 -14.72 0.26 12.42
N VAL A 150 -15.41 -0.21 11.38
CA VAL A 150 -14.85 -1.04 10.32
C VAL A 150 -14.41 -0.16 9.15
N VAL A 151 -13.18 -0.37 8.66
CA VAL A 151 -12.66 0.36 7.49
C VAL A 151 -13.10 -0.34 6.21
N MET A 152 -13.94 0.33 5.42
CA MET A 152 -14.48 -0.12 4.13
C MET A 152 -13.70 0.47 2.97
N VAL A 153 -13.62 -0.25 1.85
CA VAL A 153 -13.06 0.26 0.60
C VAL A 153 -14.19 0.77 -0.30
N CYS A 154 -14.22 2.07 -0.51
CA CYS A 154 -15.20 2.75 -1.37
C CYS A 154 -14.71 4.18 -1.63
N HIS A 155 -14.85 4.68 -2.86
CA HIS A 155 -14.44 6.04 -3.19
C HIS A 155 -15.37 7.10 -2.60
N ASP A 156 -16.67 6.90 -2.78
CA ASP A 156 -17.68 7.82 -2.29
C ASP A 156 -17.98 7.55 -0.83
N GLN A 157 -18.26 8.62 -0.06
CA GLN A 157 -18.72 8.47 1.32
C GLN A 157 -20.07 7.73 1.42
N THR A 158 -20.85 7.71 0.35
CA THR A 158 -22.12 6.99 0.27
C THR A 158 -22.01 5.74 -0.59
N ILE A 159 -22.75 4.68 -0.25
CA ILE A 159 -22.78 3.44 -1.05
C ILE A 159 -23.57 3.57 -2.37
N ASN A 160 -24.19 4.73 -2.62
CA ASN A 160 -25.20 4.92 -3.65
C ASN A 160 -24.71 4.66 -5.08
N ALA A 161 -23.46 5.06 -5.38
CA ALA A 161 -22.94 5.01 -6.75
C ALA A 161 -22.52 3.59 -7.18
N THR A 162 -22.07 2.79 -6.23
CA THR A 162 -21.39 1.51 -6.49
C THR A 162 -22.15 0.30 -5.95
N THR A 163 -23.33 0.49 -5.36
CA THR A 163 -24.16 -0.61 -4.85
C THR A 163 -25.62 -0.49 -5.28
N ASN A 164 -26.39 -1.56 -5.10
CA ASN A 164 -27.85 -1.53 -5.23
C ASN A 164 -28.59 -0.94 -4.01
N GLY A 165 -27.87 -0.25 -3.12
CA GLY A 165 -28.38 0.37 -1.90
C GLY A 165 -28.20 1.87 -1.87
N THR A 166 -28.63 2.48 -0.76
CA THR A 166 -28.37 3.90 -0.48
C THR A 166 -28.05 4.13 0.98
N GLY A 167 -27.10 5.00 1.28
CA GLY A 167 -26.72 5.35 2.65
C GLY A 167 -25.33 5.97 2.75
N ASP A 168 -25.08 6.66 3.86
CA ASP A 168 -23.79 7.25 4.24
C ASP A 168 -23.02 6.22 5.07
N ILE A 169 -21.83 5.83 4.62
CA ILE A 169 -21.02 4.78 5.26
C ILE A 169 -20.78 5.12 6.74
N THR A 170 -20.58 6.40 7.07
CA THR A 170 -20.33 6.84 8.46
C THR A 170 -21.51 6.66 9.42
N LYS A 171 -22.69 6.37 8.89
CA LYS A 171 -23.95 6.19 9.65
C LYS A 171 -24.46 4.75 9.60
N MET A 172 -23.75 3.86 8.91
CA MET A 172 -24.12 2.46 8.75
C MET A 172 -23.10 1.58 9.47
N THR A 173 -23.57 0.49 10.04
CA THR A 173 -22.73 -0.61 10.51
C THR A 173 -22.22 -1.44 9.33
N TYR A 174 -21.14 -2.19 9.53
CA TYR A 174 -20.67 -3.16 8.53
C TYR A 174 -21.80 -4.12 8.10
N ALA A 175 -22.55 -4.66 9.06
CA ALA A 175 -23.63 -5.61 8.79
C ALA A 175 -24.76 -5.03 7.91
N GLU A 176 -25.05 -3.73 8.04
CA GLU A 176 -26.03 -3.02 7.20
C GLU A 176 -25.51 -2.82 5.77
N ILE A 177 -24.23 -2.45 5.61
CA ILE A 177 -23.59 -2.31 4.29
C ILE A 177 -23.59 -3.66 3.56
N GLN A 178 -23.30 -4.75 4.28
CA GLN A 178 -23.25 -6.10 3.71
C GLN A 178 -24.62 -6.62 3.21
N GLN A 179 -25.73 -5.91 3.45
CA GLN A 179 -27.03 -6.27 2.84
C GLN A 179 -27.09 -5.96 1.34
N TYR A 180 -26.23 -5.04 0.86
CA TYR A 180 -26.23 -4.58 -0.53
C TYR A 180 -25.16 -5.30 -1.35
N ASN A 181 -25.35 -5.33 -2.67
CA ASN A 181 -24.39 -5.88 -3.62
C ASN A 181 -23.80 -4.74 -4.46
N LEU A 182 -22.54 -4.93 -4.86
CA LEU A 182 -21.85 -4.02 -5.75
C LEU A 182 -22.48 -4.01 -7.15
N LEU A 183 -22.41 -2.86 -7.82
CA LEU A 183 -22.71 -2.70 -9.22
C LEU A 183 -21.42 -2.84 -10.03
N ASP A 184 -21.48 -3.53 -11.16
CA ASP A 184 -20.44 -3.43 -12.18
C ASP A 184 -20.43 -2.00 -12.78
N ARG A 185 -19.42 -1.69 -13.59
CA ARG A 185 -19.27 -0.37 -14.19
C ARG A 185 -20.29 -0.11 -15.33
N ASN A 186 -21.10 -1.10 -15.68
CA ASN A 186 -22.28 -0.94 -16.54
C ASN A 186 -23.58 -0.73 -15.74
N GLY A 187 -23.50 -0.64 -14.41
CA GLY A 187 -24.65 -0.48 -13.51
C GLY A 187 -25.42 -1.77 -13.23
N ARG A 188 -24.89 -2.95 -13.56
CA ARG A 188 -25.53 -4.23 -13.28
C ARG A 188 -25.18 -4.68 -11.87
N VAL A 189 -26.19 -5.12 -11.12
CA VAL A 189 -25.98 -5.73 -9.80
C VAL A 189 -25.20 -7.02 -9.94
N THR A 190 -24.12 -7.15 -9.18
CA THR A 190 -23.29 -8.36 -9.09
C THR A 190 -23.64 -9.17 -7.84
N ASP A 191 -22.94 -10.28 -7.61
CA ASP A 191 -23.05 -11.05 -6.36
C ASP A 191 -21.99 -10.62 -5.31
N GLU A 192 -21.13 -9.66 -5.63
CA GLU A 192 -20.07 -9.20 -4.75
C GLU A 192 -20.54 -8.17 -3.72
N LYS A 193 -19.86 -8.17 -2.58
CA LYS A 193 -20.07 -7.22 -1.49
C LYS A 193 -18.96 -6.18 -1.46
N MET A 194 -19.28 -5.00 -0.94
CA MET A 194 -18.26 -3.99 -0.63
C MET A 194 -17.27 -4.57 0.38
N PRO A 195 -15.97 -4.65 0.06
CA PRO A 195 -15.00 -5.26 0.94
C PRO A 195 -14.56 -4.32 2.07
N THR A 196 -14.18 -4.90 3.20
CA THR A 196 -13.33 -4.22 4.18
C THR A 196 -11.93 -4.00 3.61
N LEU A 197 -11.18 -3.05 4.16
CA LEU A 197 -9.77 -2.86 3.82
C LEU A 197 -8.95 -4.13 4.10
N GLU A 198 -9.30 -4.87 5.15
CA GLU A 198 -8.63 -6.14 5.48
C GLU A 198 -8.79 -7.18 4.36
N GLU A 199 -10.02 -7.40 3.89
CA GLU A 199 -10.32 -8.34 2.81
C GLU A 199 -9.63 -7.93 1.52
N PHE A 200 -9.69 -6.64 1.19
CA PHE A 200 -9.07 -6.06 -0.01
C PHE A 200 -7.54 -6.23 -0.03
N LEU A 201 -6.87 -5.89 1.08
CA LEU A 201 -5.42 -6.06 1.20
C LEU A 201 -5.01 -7.54 1.19
N LYS A 202 -5.79 -8.42 1.82
CA LYS A 202 -5.53 -9.87 1.80
C LYS A 202 -5.60 -10.44 0.38
N ALA A 203 -6.50 -9.96 -0.46
CA ALA A 203 -6.65 -10.44 -1.84
C ALA A 203 -5.38 -10.23 -2.68
N GLY A 204 -4.69 -9.09 -2.50
CA GLY A 204 -3.46 -8.76 -3.24
C GLY A 204 -2.14 -9.04 -2.51
N ARG A 205 -2.19 -9.60 -1.29
CA ARG A 205 -1.01 -9.87 -0.46
C ARG A 205 0.08 -10.63 -1.21
N GLY A 206 1.29 -10.07 -1.19
CA GLY A 206 2.48 -10.65 -1.83
C GLY A 206 2.39 -10.78 -3.35
N LYS A 207 1.48 -10.04 -4.00
CA LYS A 207 1.28 -10.07 -5.46
C LYS A 207 1.31 -8.68 -6.10
N ILE A 208 0.84 -7.66 -5.40
CA ILE A 208 0.69 -6.28 -5.90
C ILE A 208 0.84 -5.28 -4.76
N TYR A 209 1.38 -4.08 -4.99
CA TYR A 209 1.41 -3.04 -3.97
C TYR A 209 0.06 -2.30 -3.88
N PHE A 210 -0.16 -1.58 -2.78
CA PHE A 210 -1.35 -0.76 -2.60
C PHE A 210 -0.98 0.69 -2.33
N ASN A 211 -1.80 1.62 -2.81
CA ASN A 211 -1.80 3.03 -2.45
C ASN A 211 -3.14 3.37 -1.81
N LEU A 212 -3.11 3.75 -0.53
CA LEU A 212 -4.33 4.06 0.20
C LEU A 212 -4.60 5.56 0.13
N ASP A 213 -5.65 5.97 -0.59
CA ASP A 213 -6.18 7.33 -0.58
C ASP A 213 -7.29 7.47 0.47
N TYR A 214 -6.89 7.88 1.68
CA TYR A 214 -7.80 8.02 2.81
C TYR A 214 -7.90 9.46 3.30
N SER A 215 -7.30 10.43 2.59
CA SER A 215 -7.27 11.83 2.98
C SER A 215 -7.67 12.71 1.79
N PRO A 216 -8.90 13.28 1.78
CA PRO A 216 -9.72 13.66 2.93
C PRO A 216 -10.91 12.71 3.22
N ARG A 217 -10.72 11.39 3.19
CA ARG A 217 -11.80 10.43 3.47
C ARG A 217 -12.11 10.32 4.98
N THR A 218 -13.06 9.46 5.33
CA THR A 218 -13.60 9.41 6.71
C THR A 218 -12.86 8.44 7.61
N ALA A 219 -12.07 7.50 7.07
CA ALA A 219 -11.16 6.68 7.87
C ALA A 219 -9.94 7.51 8.27
N SER A 220 -9.59 7.47 9.56
CA SER A 220 -8.40 8.16 10.08
C SER A 220 -7.11 7.43 9.72
N THR A 221 -5.99 8.15 9.77
CA THR A 221 -4.65 7.57 9.58
C THR A 221 -4.39 6.41 10.53
N GLN A 222 -4.85 6.52 11.78
CA GLN A 222 -4.62 5.49 12.80
C GLN A 222 -5.41 4.22 12.50
N GLU A 223 -6.68 4.34 12.08
CA GLU A 223 -7.53 3.19 11.74
C GLU A 223 -6.97 2.43 10.53
N VAL A 224 -6.60 3.15 9.47
CA VAL A 224 -5.97 2.55 8.29
C VAL A 224 -4.64 1.89 8.64
N MET A 225 -3.76 2.57 9.39
CA MET A 225 -2.46 2.02 9.75
C MET A 225 -2.56 0.83 10.70
N ASN A 226 -3.57 0.76 11.57
CA ASN A 226 -3.82 -0.40 12.41
C ASN A 226 -4.09 -1.65 11.56
N VAL A 227 -4.99 -1.55 10.57
CA VAL A 227 -5.28 -2.66 9.65
C VAL A 227 -3.99 -3.11 8.93
N VAL A 228 -3.20 -2.17 8.40
CA VAL A 228 -1.95 -2.50 7.67
C VAL A 228 -0.92 -3.18 8.59
N LYS A 229 -0.78 -2.71 9.84
CA LYS A 229 0.15 -3.28 10.84
C LYS A 229 -0.29 -4.67 11.30
N GLU A 230 -1.57 -4.85 11.62
CA GLU A 230 -2.13 -6.14 12.04
C GLU A 230 -1.98 -7.20 10.95
N LEU A 231 -1.98 -6.76 9.68
CA LEU A 231 -1.78 -7.63 8.55
C LEU A 231 -0.31 -7.90 8.21
N ASP A 232 0.69 -7.34 8.89
CA ASP A 232 2.11 -7.43 8.49
C ASP A 232 2.31 -6.95 7.02
N MET A 233 1.72 -5.80 6.64
CA MET A 233 1.74 -5.30 5.24
C MET A 233 2.37 -3.90 5.09
N MET A 234 3.15 -3.44 6.07
CA MET A 234 3.81 -2.14 6.01
C MET A 234 4.77 -2.01 4.81
N GLU A 235 5.38 -3.11 4.34
CA GLU A 235 6.23 -3.14 3.15
C GLU A 235 5.47 -3.44 1.84
N GLN A 236 4.14 -3.30 1.85
CA GLN A 236 3.30 -3.52 0.66
C GLN A 236 2.36 -2.33 0.38
N VAL A 237 2.39 -1.29 1.22
CA VAL A 237 1.40 -0.20 1.23
C VAL A 237 2.06 1.17 1.20
N PHE A 238 1.65 2.01 0.27
CA PHE A 238 1.82 3.46 0.28
C PHE A 238 0.65 4.13 1.02
N PHE A 239 0.96 5.21 1.75
CA PHE A 239 -0.01 6.06 2.42
C PHE A 239 -0.08 7.42 1.72
N TYR A 240 -1.14 7.66 0.94
CA TYR A 240 -1.28 8.92 0.22
C TYR A 240 -1.61 10.08 1.18
N CYS A 241 -0.91 11.19 0.99
CA CYS A 241 -1.02 12.39 1.80
C CYS A 241 -1.19 13.61 0.89
N ASN A 242 -2.37 14.21 0.93
CA ASN A 242 -2.70 15.42 0.20
C ASN A 242 -2.11 16.71 0.81
N SER A 243 -1.47 16.63 1.99
CA SER A 243 -0.88 17.78 2.68
C SER A 243 0.36 17.40 3.49
N SER A 244 1.22 18.38 3.76
CA SER A 244 2.42 18.20 4.60
C SER A 244 2.06 17.76 6.03
N GLN A 245 0.98 18.32 6.59
CA GLN A 245 0.50 17.93 7.91
C GLN A 245 0.11 16.44 7.95
N LYS A 246 -0.54 15.93 6.89
CA LYS A 246 -0.89 14.50 6.82
C LYS A 246 0.35 13.62 6.71
N ALA A 247 1.35 14.03 5.93
CA ALA A 247 2.63 13.32 5.84
C ALA A 247 3.35 13.24 7.21
N GLU A 248 3.37 14.35 7.96
CA GLU A 248 3.93 14.40 9.31
C GLU A 248 3.14 13.52 10.30
N GLU A 249 1.81 13.52 10.21
CA GLU A 249 0.93 12.66 11.00
C GLU A 249 1.26 11.17 10.77
N VAL A 250 1.34 10.73 9.51
CA VAL A 250 1.72 9.35 9.14
C VAL A 250 3.08 8.98 9.74
N LEU A 251 4.08 9.85 9.56
CA LEU A 251 5.43 9.62 10.09
C LEU A 251 5.49 9.68 11.62
N SER A 252 4.54 10.33 12.28
CA SER A 252 4.47 10.33 13.75
C SER A 252 3.97 8.98 14.29
N ILE A 253 3.08 8.31 13.57
CA ILE A 253 2.53 7.00 13.95
C ILE A 253 3.50 5.86 13.57
N SER A 254 4.19 5.99 12.43
CA SER A 254 5.24 5.04 12.03
C SER A 254 6.31 5.71 11.17
N LYS A 255 7.55 5.72 11.65
CA LYS A 255 8.72 6.15 10.87
C LYS A 255 9.07 5.19 9.72
N LYS A 256 8.48 3.99 9.72
CA LYS A 256 8.64 2.96 8.66
C LYS A 256 7.56 3.06 7.57
N ALA A 257 6.63 4.02 7.64
CA ALA A 257 5.57 4.14 6.65
C ALA A 257 6.08 4.67 5.31
N HIS A 258 5.61 4.07 4.21
CA HIS A 258 5.87 4.55 2.85
C HIS A 258 4.92 5.69 2.50
N VAL A 259 5.33 6.91 2.86
CA VAL A 259 4.54 8.11 2.57
C VAL A 259 4.58 8.42 1.07
N TYR A 260 3.41 8.60 0.48
CA TYR A 260 3.21 9.05 -0.90
C TYR A 260 2.45 10.38 -0.87
N THR A 261 2.85 11.39 -1.63
CA THR A 261 2.30 12.76 -1.42
C THR A 261 1.95 13.49 -2.69
N TRP A 262 1.09 14.51 -2.59
CA TRP A 262 0.92 15.48 -3.67
C TRP A 262 2.19 16.33 -3.87
N ALA A 263 2.69 16.40 -5.12
CA ALA A 263 4.00 16.96 -5.41
C ALA A 263 4.13 18.48 -5.19
N GLN A 264 3.05 19.25 -5.22
CA GLN A 264 3.17 20.71 -5.13
C GLN A 264 3.18 21.25 -3.69
N SER A 265 2.58 20.54 -2.74
CA SER A 265 2.29 21.12 -1.40
C SER A 265 2.53 20.17 -0.22
N ALA A 266 2.75 18.87 -0.46
CA ALA A 266 2.73 17.87 0.61
C ALA A 266 4.06 17.17 0.88
N TYR A 267 5.02 17.19 -0.05
CA TYR A 267 6.25 16.38 0.03
C TYR A 267 7.35 16.97 0.91
N LYS A 268 7.29 18.27 1.28
CA LYS A 268 8.39 18.95 1.97
C LYS A 268 8.86 18.28 3.28
N PRO A 269 7.99 17.68 4.11
CA PRO A 269 8.42 16.92 5.28
C PRO A 269 9.31 15.70 4.98
N LEU A 270 9.32 15.22 3.73
CA LEU A 270 10.10 14.05 3.30
C LEU A 270 11.52 14.40 2.85
N VAL A 271 11.78 15.68 2.54
CA VAL A 271 13.07 16.13 2.00
C VAL A 271 14.16 15.91 3.04
N GLY A 272 15.22 15.20 2.63
CA GLY A 272 16.36 14.87 3.49
C GLY A 272 16.14 13.70 4.45
N LEU A 273 14.93 13.13 4.52
CA LEU A 273 14.71 11.87 5.24
C LEU A 273 15.35 10.70 4.48
N PRO A 274 15.87 9.68 5.19
CA PRO A 274 16.28 8.45 4.54
C PRO A 274 15.06 7.78 3.89
N GLY A 275 15.24 7.22 2.71
CA GLY A 275 14.17 6.51 1.99
C GLY A 275 14.02 6.93 0.55
N ASN A 276 13.02 6.36 -0.11
CA ASN A 276 12.59 6.68 -1.47
C ASN A 276 11.13 7.07 -1.38
N TYR A 277 10.78 8.24 -1.89
CA TYR A 277 9.45 8.79 -1.72
C TYR A 277 8.87 9.15 -3.08
N PHE A 278 7.74 8.52 -3.41
CA PHE A 278 6.99 8.89 -4.58
C PHE A 278 6.17 10.15 -4.31
N VAL A 279 6.01 10.99 -5.34
CA VAL A 279 5.14 12.16 -5.31
C VAL A 279 4.27 12.23 -6.56
N GLN A 280 3.04 12.66 -6.40
CA GLN A 280 2.02 12.64 -7.44
C GLN A 280 1.91 14.00 -8.15
N TYR A 281 1.90 13.95 -9.47
CA TYR A 281 1.50 15.01 -10.37
C TYR A 281 0.22 14.59 -11.10
N SER A 282 -0.49 15.54 -11.72
CA SER A 282 -1.55 15.21 -12.68
C SER A 282 -1.18 15.74 -14.05
N TYR A 283 -1.27 14.86 -15.05
CA TYR A 283 -1.19 15.25 -16.44
C TYR A 283 -2.56 15.76 -16.90
N ALA A 284 -2.54 16.81 -17.71
CA ALA A 284 -3.69 17.41 -18.38
C ALA A 284 -3.21 18.04 -19.70
N PRO A 285 -3.92 17.81 -20.83
CA PRO A 285 -3.51 18.34 -22.12
C PRO A 285 -3.59 19.87 -22.16
N ASP A 286 -3.14 20.45 -23.26
CA ASP A 286 -3.21 21.90 -23.54
C ASP A 286 -2.48 22.76 -22.49
N GLY A 287 -1.37 22.23 -21.95
CA GLY A 287 -0.53 22.95 -20.99
C GLY A 287 -1.12 23.07 -19.58
N GLN A 288 -2.17 22.31 -19.26
CA GLN A 288 -2.80 22.32 -17.92
C GLN A 288 -2.19 21.32 -16.95
N SER A 289 -1.17 20.57 -17.39
CA SER A 289 -0.43 19.63 -16.56
C SER A 289 0.20 20.29 -15.34
N THR A 290 0.27 19.55 -14.23
CA THR A 290 0.86 20.03 -12.97
C THR A 290 2.35 20.37 -13.19
N PRO A 291 2.81 21.60 -12.94
CA PRO A 291 4.23 21.95 -13.08
C PRO A 291 5.14 21.03 -12.24
N ILE A 292 6.27 20.59 -12.81
CA ILE A 292 7.24 19.69 -12.15
C ILE A 292 7.75 20.28 -10.82
N GLY A 293 7.95 21.61 -10.77
CA GLY A 293 8.48 22.28 -9.58
C GLY A 293 9.88 21.76 -9.21
N THR A 294 10.17 21.68 -7.91
CA THR A 294 11.49 21.26 -7.40
C THR A 294 11.51 19.86 -6.79
N ALA A 295 10.39 19.15 -6.70
CA ALA A 295 10.31 17.91 -5.92
C ALA A 295 11.28 16.83 -6.45
N VAL A 296 11.36 16.66 -7.77
CA VAL A 296 12.30 15.70 -8.39
C VAL A 296 13.75 16.07 -8.11
N SER A 297 14.13 17.35 -8.27
CA SER A 297 15.48 17.83 -7.94
C SER A 297 15.82 17.74 -6.45
N GLU A 298 14.80 17.63 -5.59
CA GLU A 298 14.94 17.42 -4.14
C GLU A 298 14.89 15.91 -3.76
N GLY A 299 14.95 15.02 -4.75
CA GLY A 299 15.11 13.58 -4.57
C GLY A 299 13.80 12.78 -4.54
N MET A 300 12.67 13.39 -4.90
CA MET A 300 11.38 12.69 -4.98
C MET A 300 11.24 11.93 -6.31
N ILE A 301 10.52 10.81 -6.28
CA ILE A 301 10.27 9.97 -7.45
C ILE A 301 8.89 10.33 -8.05
N PRO A 302 8.81 10.81 -9.29
CA PRO A 302 7.54 11.28 -9.83
C PRO A 302 6.61 10.13 -10.22
N THR A 303 5.37 10.22 -9.75
CA THR A 303 4.18 9.54 -10.27
C THR A 303 3.31 10.54 -11.01
N VAL A 304 2.67 10.12 -12.09
CA VAL A 304 1.74 10.99 -12.82
C VAL A 304 0.37 10.33 -12.94
N ASN A 305 -0.68 11.04 -12.52
CA ASN A 305 -2.05 10.62 -12.75
C ASN A 305 -2.46 10.95 -14.18
N MET A 306 -2.93 9.94 -14.89
CA MET A 306 -3.50 10.02 -16.25
C MET A 306 -5.00 9.71 -16.23
N LEU A 307 -5.68 10.10 -15.15
CA LEU A 307 -7.12 9.92 -14.95
C LEU A 307 -7.88 11.10 -15.56
N HIS A 308 -8.02 11.15 -16.89
CA HIS A 308 -8.74 12.24 -17.57
C HIS A 308 -10.27 12.13 -17.52
N VAL A 309 -10.78 11.51 -16.44
CA VAL A 309 -12.21 11.47 -16.12
C VAL A 309 -12.76 12.87 -15.83
N LEU A 310 -11.90 13.87 -15.56
CA LEU A 310 -12.32 15.23 -15.20
C LEU A 310 -12.56 16.18 -16.38
N SER A 311 -12.11 15.86 -17.61
CA SER A 311 -12.36 16.71 -18.79
C SER A 311 -13.31 16.11 -19.82
N GLY A 312 -13.65 14.82 -19.71
CA GLY A 312 -14.51 14.11 -20.67
C GLY A 312 -13.93 13.96 -22.08
N LEU A 313 -12.63 14.26 -22.25
CA LEU A 313 -11.94 14.27 -23.55
C LEU A 313 -11.42 12.87 -23.96
N ILE A 314 -11.30 11.94 -23.01
CA ILE A 314 -10.88 10.56 -23.25
C ILE A 314 -11.79 9.65 -22.43
N PRO A 315 -12.30 8.54 -23.00
CA PRO A 315 -13.02 7.54 -22.22
C PRO A 315 -12.16 7.02 -21.07
N GLU A 316 -12.76 6.77 -19.92
CA GLU A 316 -12.19 6.15 -18.70
C GLU A 316 -11.53 4.76 -18.92
N TYR A 317 -11.42 4.27 -20.16
CA TYR A 317 -10.98 2.90 -20.49
C TYR A 317 -9.97 2.87 -21.64
N ASP A 318 -9.51 4.03 -22.08
CA ASP A 318 -8.60 4.12 -23.21
C ASP A 318 -7.40 5.00 -22.83
N ILE A 319 -6.25 4.63 -23.38
CA ILE A 319 -5.07 5.48 -23.32
C ILE A 319 -4.79 5.93 -24.73
N ASN A 320 -5.03 7.22 -24.96
CA ASN A 320 -4.55 7.87 -26.15
C ASN A 320 -3.02 7.93 -26.10
N THR A 321 -2.36 7.20 -26.99
CA THR A 321 -0.91 7.10 -27.02
C THR A 321 -0.22 8.43 -27.30
N THR A 322 -0.88 9.37 -28.00
CA THR A 322 -0.34 10.73 -28.20
C THR A 322 -0.26 11.49 -26.88
N TYR A 323 -1.26 11.33 -26.01
CA TYR A 323 -1.23 11.93 -24.68
C TYR A 323 -0.23 11.24 -23.74
N LEU A 324 -0.04 9.93 -23.88
CA LEU A 324 1.04 9.24 -23.18
C LEU A 324 2.42 9.77 -23.63
N ASP A 325 2.62 9.99 -24.93
CA ASP A 325 3.88 10.57 -25.44
C ASP A 325 4.10 11.99 -24.93
N GLU A 326 3.05 12.82 -24.88
CA GLU A 326 3.11 14.15 -24.30
C GLU A 326 3.42 14.09 -22.79
N LEU A 327 2.76 13.19 -22.04
CA LEU A 327 3.03 12.98 -20.61
C LEU A 327 4.50 12.61 -20.38
N LEU A 328 5.05 11.67 -21.17
CA LEU A 328 6.45 11.26 -21.06
C LEU A 328 7.43 12.38 -21.45
N GLN A 329 7.02 13.29 -22.35
CA GLN A 329 7.81 14.47 -22.68
C GLN A 329 7.80 15.51 -21.54
N ILE A 330 6.65 15.73 -20.91
CA ILE A 330 6.49 16.66 -19.78
C ILE A 330 7.19 16.11 -18.53
N TYR A 331 7.09 14.80 -18.27
CA TYR A 331 7.61 14.13 -17.10
C TYR A 331 8.59 13.00 -17.48
N PRO A 332 9.78 13.33 -18.02
CA PRO A 332 10.74 12.32 -18.50
C PRO A 332 11.28 11.40 -17.39
N GLU A 333 11.19 11.84 -16.13
CA GLU A 333 11.64 11.09 -14.96
C GLU A 333 10.53 10.26 -14.31
N VAL A 334 9.30 10.24 -14.87
CA VAL A 334 8.17 9.45 -14.34
C VAL A 334 8.58 7.99 -14.11
N ARG A 335 8.24 7.45 -12.94
CA ARG A 335 8.47 6.04 -12.58
C ARG A 335 7.20 5.30 -12.16
N MET A 336 6.07 5.99 -12.11
CA MET A 336 4.76 5.38 -11.92
C MET A 336 3.70 6.21 -12.64
N ILE A 337 2.73 5.58 -13.30
CA ILE A 337 1.58 6.26 -13.93
C ILE A 337 0.30 5.63 -13.40
N GLN A 338 -0.63 6.48 -12.92
CA GLN A 338 -1.96 6.04 -12.51
C GLN A 338 -2.94 6.08 -13.70
N THR A 339 -3.73 5.02 -13.87
CA THR A 339 -4.72 4.90 -14.96
C THR A 339 -5.92 4.04 -14.54
N ASP A 340 -7.01 4.13 -15.28
CA ASP A 340 -8.15 3.20 -15.21
C ASP A 340 -8.04 2.01 -16.18
N ALA A 341 -7.04 2.03 -17.08
CA ALA A 341 -6.82 1.03 -18.13
C ALA A 341 -5.37 0.48 -18.11
N PRO A 342 -4.97 -0.23 -17.04
CA PRO A 342 -3.61 -0.71 -16.87
C PRO A 342 -3.14 -1.59 -18.03
N GLU A 343 -3.98 -2.44 -18.62
CA GLU A 343 -3.59 -3.32 -19.74
C GLU A 343 -3.11 -2.52 -20.96
N VAL A 344 -3.81 -1.41 -21.25
CA VAL A 344 -3.48 -0.51 -22.37
C VAL A 344 -2.20 0.25 -22.06
N LEU A 345 -2.06 0.78 -20.84
CA LEU A 345 -0.85 1.47 -20.38
C LEU A 345 0.38 0.57 -20.47
N ILE A 346 0.27 -0.63 -19.92
CA ILE A 346 1.38 -1.58 -19.83
C ILE A 346 1.85 -1.97 -21.22
N SER A 347 0.92 -2.27 -22.13
CA SER A 347 1.24 -2.57 -23.52
C SER A 347 1.95 -1.39 -24.20
N ALA A 348 1.47 -0.16 -23.96
CA ALA A 348 2.07 1.05 -24.53
C ALA A 348 3.47 1.37 -23.96
N LEU A 349 3.70 1.12 -22.66
CA LEU A 349 5.00 1.27 -22.01
C LEU A 349 5.99 0.19 -22.48
N GLN A 350 5.56 -1.06 -22.65
CA GLN A 350 6.36 -2.15 -23.23
C GLN A 350 6.84 -1.81 -24.64
N ALA A 351 5.96 -1.28 -25.49
CA ALA A 351 6.32 -0.84 -26.83
C ALA A 351 7.38 0.29 -26.85
N ARG A 352 7.56 1.00 -25.72
CA ARG A 352 8.55 2.07 -25.52
C ARG A 352 9.79 1.61 -24.74
N GLY A 353 9.88 0.34 -24.36
CA GLY A 353 10.99 -0.20 -23.55
C GLY A 353 11.02 0.35 -22.12
N LEU A 354 9.85 0.70 -21.57
CA LEU A 354 9.67 1.25 -20.22
C LEU A 354 9.09 0.23 -19.23
N ARG A 355 9.11 -1.06 -19.59
CA ARG A 355 8.59 -2.19 -18.81
C ARG A 355 9.56 -3.36 -18.83
#